data_AF-A0A3D2J9W5-F1
#
_entry.id   AF-A0A3D2J9W5-F1
#
_cell.length_a   1.000
_cell.length_b   1.000
_cell.length_c   1.000
_cell.angle_alpha   90.00
_cell.angle_beta   90.00
_cell.angle_gamma   90.00
#
_symmetry.space_group_name_H-M   'P 1'
#
loop_
_entity.id
_entity.type
_entity.pdbx_description
1 polymer ?
#
loop_
_entity_poly.entity_id
_entity_poly.type
_entity_poly.pdbx_seq_one_letter_code
_entity_poly.pdbx_strand_id
1 'polypeptide(L)'
;MALTLGMKGEETTTVVHENTAASVGAGGVEVFGTPMMIALMENASWKAVADALEPGYVTVGTIVNVRHLGATPLGQQVRAVAELVEINGRRLLFNVEAYDERQKIGEGQHERAIVHLERFMQRLA
;
A
#
# COMPACT_ATOMS: atom_id res chain seq x y z
N MET A 1 -9.95 -9.38 -18.12
CA MET A 1 -9.74 -9.11 -16.68
C MET A 1 -10.82 -9.79 -15.85
N ALA A 2 -10.48 -10.45 -14.74
CA ALA A 2 -11.49 -10.99 -13.81
C ALA A 2 -11.15 -10.56 -12.38
N LEU A 3 -11.36 -9.27 -12.08
CA LEU A 3 -11.27 -8.77 -10.72
C LEU A 3 -12.50 -9.20 -9.93
N THR A 4 -12.29 -9.72 -8.72
CA THR A 4 -13.35 -10.14 -7.82
C THR A 4 -13.19 -9.48 -6.44
N LEU A 5 -14.30 -9.16 -5.79
CA LEU A 5 -14.26 -8.65 -4.42
C LEU A 5 -13.67 -9.71 -3.48
N GLY A 6 -12.95 -9.25 -2.46
CA GLY A 6 -12.25 -10.12 -1.51
C GLY A 6 -10.89 -10.60 -1.96
N MET A 7 -10.40 -10.22 -3.16
CA MET A 7 -9.01 -10.44 -3.55
C MET A 7 -8.07 -9.79 -2.53
N LYS A 8 -7.00 -10.50 -2.16
CA LYS A 8 -6.04 -10.07 -1.13
C LYS A 8 -4.63 -10.04 -1.65
N GLY A 9 -3.86 -9.10 -1.13
CA GLY A 9 -2.43 -9.00 -1.34
C GLY A 9 -1.74 -8.60 -0.05
N GLU A 10 -0.45 -8.93 0.05
CA GLU A 10 0.36 -8.58 1.20
C GLU A 10 1.77 -8.15 0.78
N GLU A 11 2.39 -7.37 1.65
CA GLU A 11 3.78 -6.95 1.53
C GLU A 11 4.42 -6.90 2.91
N THR A 12 5.71 -7.28 2.97
CA THR A 12 6.47 -7.28 4.23
C THR A 12 7.76 -6.49 4.09
N THR A 13 8.19 -5.84 5.17
CA THR A 13 9.49 -5.19 5.24
C THR A 13 10.06 -5.28 6.65
N THR A 14 11.38 -5.16 6.77
CA THR A 14 12.05 -5.00 8.07
C THR A 14 12.31 -3.52 8.29
N VAL A 15 12.08 -3.03 9.51
CA VAL A 15 12.39 -1.64 9.85
C VAL A 15 13.91 -1.47 9.86
N VAL A 16 14.40 -0.60 8.98
CA VAL A 16 15.81 -0.22 8.81
C VAL A 16 15.90 1.30 8.82
N HIS A 17 17.11 1.86 8.96
CA HIS A 17 17.27 3.31 9.09
C HIS A 17 16.56 4.06 7.95
N GLU A 18 16.69 3.57 6.72
CA GLU A 18 16.17 4.19 5.49
C GLU A 18 14.64 4.31 5.46
N ASN A 19 13.92 3.50 6.23
CA ASN A 19 12.46 3.49 6.28
C ASN A 19 11.89 4.04 7.60
N THR A 20 12.73 4.70 8.41
CA THR A 20 12.27 5.38 9.62
C THR A 20 11.66 6.75 9.33
N ALA A 21 10.80 7.24 10.24
CA ALA A 21 10.26 8.59 10.19
C ALA A 21 11.37 9.67 10.14
N ALA A 22 12.49 9.44 10.85
CA ALA A 22 13.67 10.30 10.81
C ALA A 22 14.30 10.36 9.42
N SER A 23 14.58 9.20 8.81
CA SER A 23 15.26 9.16 7.50
C SER A 23 14.39 9.67 6.36
N VAL A 24 13.06 9.51 6.43
CA VAL A 24 12.14 9.91 5.35
C VAL A 24 11.60 11.33 5.50
N GLY A 25 12.13 12.11 6.44
CA GLY A 25 11.72 13.51 6.65
C GLY A 25 10.31 13.67 7.23
N ALA A 26 9.78 12.64 7.90
CA ALA A 26 8.44 12.62 8.50
C ALA A 26 8.46 12.80 10.03
N GLY A 27 9.60 13.17 10.60
CA GLY A 27 9.81 13.36 12.03
C GLY A 27 11.28 13.21 12.39
N GLY A 28 11.59 13.13 13.69
CA GLY A 28 12.95 12.90 14.21
C GLY A 28 13.11 11.58 14.97
N VAL A 29 12.25 10.60 14.71
CA VAL A 29 12.19 9.35 15.49
C VAL A 29 12.58 8.14 14.62
N GLU A 30 13.48 7.31 15.14
CA GLU A 30 13.96 6.07 14.51
C GLU A 30 12.96 4.91 14.69
N VAL A 31 11.74 5.11 14.18
CA VAL A 31 10.67 4.11 14.10
C VAL A 31 10.10 4.11 12.69
N PHE A 32 9.44 3.02 12.28
CA PHE A 32 8.86 2.88 10.95
C PHE A 32 8.00 4.10 10.58
N GLY A 33 8.32 4.73 9.45
CA GLY A 33 7.68 5.98 9.05
C GLY A 33 6.25 5.77 8.55
N THR A 34 5.33 6.68 8.89
CA THR A 34 3.98 6.70 8.29
C THR A 34 4.00 6.67 6.75
N PRO A 35 4.87 7.43 6.04
CA PRO A 35 4.96 7.33 4.60
C PRO A 35 5.35 5.92 4.12
N MET A 36 6.19 5.23 4.89
CA MET A 36 6.64 3.87 4.57
C MET A 36 5.56 2.83 4.83
N MET A 37 4.75 3.01 5.88
CA MET A 37 3.55 2.21 6.10
C MET A 37 2.55 2.38 4.95
N ILE A 38 2.33 3.61 4.49
CA ILE A 38 1.47 3.89 3.34
C ILE A 38 2.02 3.17 2.09
N ALA A 39 3.31 3.33 1.78
CA ALA A 39 3.92 2.64 0.64
C ALA A 39 3.79 1.10 0.72
N LEU A 40 3.91 0.53 1.92
CA LEU A 40 3.71 -0.90 2.14
C LEU A 40 2.26 -1.33 1.86
N MET A 41 1.27 -0.56 2.32
CA MET A 41 -0.16 -0.77 2.04
C MET A 41 -0.49 -0.59 0.55
N GLU A 42 0.18 0.35 -0.12
CA GLU A 42 0.04 0.55 -1.57
C GLU A 42 0.52 -0.67 -2.36
N ASN A 43 1.67 -1.21 -2.00
CA ASN A 43 2.23 -2.42 -2.62
C ASN A 43 1.34 -3.63 -2.37
N ALA A 44 0.84 -3.82 -1.14
CA ALA A 44 -0.12 -4.88 -0.83
C ALA A 44 -1.39 -4.75 -1.71
N SER A 45 -1.90 -3.52 -1.89
CA SER A 45 -3.08 -3.24 -2.72
C SER A 45 -2.83 -3.51 -4.22
N TRP A 46 -1.64 -3.18 -4.72
CA TRP A 46 -1.24 -3.49 -6.10
C TRP A 46 -1.11 -5.01 -6.30
N LYS A 47 -0.38 -5.69 -5.41
CA LYS A 47 -0.21 -7.16 -5.43
C LYS A 47 -1.54 -7.91 -5.36
N ALA A 48 -2.53 -7.37 -4.65
CA ALA A 48 -3.85 -7.99 -4.54
C ALA A 48 -4.55 -8.17 -5.90
N VAL A 49 -4.22 -7.36 -6.91
CA VAL A 49 -4.92 -7.36 -8.20
C VAL A 49 -4.03 -7.55 -9.41
N ALA A 50 -2.69 -7.47 -9.26
CA ALA A 50 -1.73 -7.42 -10.36
C ALA A 50 -1.92 -8.57 -11.37
N ASP A 51 -2.04 -9.82 -10.90
CA ASP A 51 -2.16 -11.00 -11.75
C ASP A 51 -3.51 -11.12 -12.48
N ALA A 52 -4.52 -10.36 -12.04
CA ALA A 52 -5.85 -10.33 -12.67
C ALA A 52 -6.00 -9.22 -13.72
N LEU A 53 -5.01 -8.32 -13.85
CA LEU A 53 -4.98 -7.27 -14.85
C LEU A 53 -4.55 -7.82 -16.21
N GLU A 54 -5.06 -7.22 -17.28
CA GLU A 54 -4.58 -7.51 -18.63
C GLU A 54 -3.14 -7.00 -18.84
N PRO A 55 -2.35 -7.66 -19.71
CA PRO A 55 -1.03 -7.16 -20.08
C PRO A 55 -1.07 -5.69 -20.51
N GLY A 56 -0.13 -4.89 -19.99
CA GLY A 56 -0.07 -3.45 -20.25
C GLY A 56 -0.91 -2.58 -19.31
N TYR A 57 -1.72 -3.17 -18.42
CA TYR A 57 -2.43 -2.44 -17.38
C TYR A 57 -1.73 -2.54 -16.01
N VAL A 58 -1.78 -1.44 -15.27
CA VAL A 58 -1.31 -1.33 -13.87
C VAL A 58 -2.34 -0.56 -13.04
N THR A 59 -2.13 -0.44 -11.74
CA THR A 59 -2.92 0.45 -10.89
C THR A 59 -2.05 1.55 -10.29
N VAL A 60 -2.60 2.74 -10.11
CA VAL A 60 -1.94 3.90 -9.48
C VAL A 60 -2.81 4.38 -8.30
N GLY A 61 -2.20 4.68 -7.16
CA GLY A 61 -2.91 5.21 -5.98
C GLY A 61 -3.51 6.59 -6.26
N THR A 62 -4.75 6.82 -5.82
CA THR A 62 -5.48 8.08 -6.01
C THR A 62 -5.92 8.72 -4.69
N ILE A 63 -6.22 7.91 -3.67
CA ILE A 63 -6.60 8.38 -2.33
C ILE A 63 -6.00 7.43 -1.30
N VAL A 64 -5.40 7.98 -0.24
CA VAL A 64 -5.02 7.24 0.95
C VAL A 64 -5.64 7.90 2.18
N ASN A 65 -6.33 7.11 2.99
CA ASN A 65 -6.91 7.55 4.26
C ASN A 65 -6.66 6.47 5.32
N VAL A 66 -5.58 6.64 6.09
CA VAL A 66 -5.12 5.65 7.06
C VAL A 66 -4.74 6.29 8.38
N ARG A 67 -4.81 5.49 9.44
CA ARG A 67 -4.37 5.82 10.79
C ARG A 67 -3.12 5.00 11.11
N HIS A 68 -2.10 5.65 11.68
CA HIS A 68 -0.93 4.98 12.25
C HIS A 68 -1.13 4.90 13.76
N LEU A 69 -1.41 3.69 14.26
CA LEU A 69 -1.89 3.40 15.60
C LEU A 69 -0.76 3.08 16.59
N GLY A 70 0.38 2.58 16.10
CA GLY A 70 1.50 2.16 16.94
C GLY A 70 2.83 2.35 16.23
N ALA A 71 3.90 2.55 17.00
CA ALA A 71 5.24 2.70 16.47
C ALA A 71 5.99 1.35 16.45
N THR A 72 6.72 1.08 15.38
CA THR A 72 7.55 -0.13 15.23
C THR A 72 9.03 0.23 15.19
N PRO A 73 9.86 -0.29 16.11
CA PRO A 73 11.29 0.04 16.17
C PRO A 73 12.11 -0.69 15.12
N LEU A 74 13.35 -0.23 14.93
CA LEU A 74 14.36 -0.87 14.09
C LEU A 74 14.50 -2.38 14.36
N GLY A 75 14.68 -3.15 13.28
CA GLY A 75 14.90 -4.59 13.30
C GLY A 75 13.63 -5.45 13.33
N GLN A 76 12.46 -4.88 13.66
CA GLN A 76 11.19 -5.63 13.62
C GLN A 76 10.63 -5.73 12.21
N GLN A 77 9.86 -6.79 11.95
CA GLN A 77 9.11 -6.93 10.71
C GLN A 77 7.76 -6.20 10.76
N VAL A 78 7.40 -5.55 9.66
CA VAL A 78 6.07 -4.98 9.40
C VAL A 78 5.44 -5.68 8.21
N ARG A 79 4.17 -6.07 8.32
CA ARG A 79 3.36 -6.70 7.27
C ARG A 79 2.12 -5.85 6.99
N ALA A 80 1.94 -5.45 5.74
CA ALA A 80 0.69 -4.84 5.27
C ALA A 80 -0.16 -5.87 4.52
N VAL A 81 -1.48 -5.79 4.69
CA VAL A 81 -2.47 -6.58 3.95
C VAL A 81 -3.48 -5.63 3.34
N ALA A 82 -3.91 -5.93 2.12
CA ALA A 82 -4.97 -5.22 1.43
C ALA A 82 -6.05 -6.20 0.97
N GLU A 83 -7.31 -5.79 1.08
CA GLU A 83 -8.47 -6.52 0.55
C GLU A 83 -9.29 -5.61 -0.37
N LEU A 84 -9.56 -6.07 -1.60
CA LEU A 84 -10.39 -5.35 -2.56
C LEU A 84 -11.86 -5.38 -2.12
N VAL A 85 -12.42 -4.23 -1.76
CA VAL A 85 -13.78 -4.10 -1.21
C VAL A 85 -14.77 -3.39 -2.13
N GLU A 86 -14.29 -2.66 -3.14
CA GLU A 86 -15.15 -2.03 -4.15
C GLU A 86 -14.49 -2.04 -5.53
N ILE A 87 -15.28 -2.32 -6.58
CA ILE A 87 -14.89 -2.13 -7.98
C ILE A 87 -15.93 -1.21 -8.62
N ASN A 88 -15.50 -0.02 -9.04
CA ASN A 88 -16.33 0.94 -9.76
C ASN A 88 -15.65 1.35 -11.07
N GLY A 89 -15.91 0.58 -12.13
CA GLY A 89 -15.25 0.75 -13.41
C GLY A 89 -13.73 0.55 -13.28
N ARG A 90 -12.97 1.64 -13.40
CA ARG A 90 -11.50 1.64 -13.26
C ARG A 90 -11.02 1.98 -11.85
N ARG A 91 -11.92 2.41 -10.96
CA ARG A 91 -11.63 2.75 -9.57
C ARG A 91 -11.77 1.51 -8.70
N LEU A 92 -10.78 1.25 -7.86
CA LEU A 92 -10.71 0.14 -6.93
C LEU A 92 -10.52 0.70 -5.51
N LEU A 93 -11.31 0.21 -4.56
CA LEU A 93 -11.15 0.58 -3.14
C LEU A 93 -10.69 -0.62 -2.34
N PHE A 94 -9.68 -0.42 -1.50
CA PHE A 94 -9.10 -1.43 -0.64
C PHE A 94 -9.28 -1.06 0.82
N ASN A 95 -9.64 -2.04 1.64
CA ASN A 95 -9.36 -1.98 3.08
C ASN A 95 -7.91 -2.42 3.29
N VAL A 96 -7.16 -1.64 4.06
CA VAL A 96 -5.74 -1.90 4.31
C VAL A 96 -5.46 -1.94 5.80
N GLU A 97 -4.56 -2.84 6.19
CA GLU A 97 -4.10 -2.99 7.57
C GLU A 97 -2.59 -3.23 7.57
N ALA A 98 -1.92 -2.78 8.63
CA ALA A 98 -0.51 -3.06 8.88
C ALA A 98 -0.32 -3.60 10.30
N TYR A 99 0.59 -4.55 10.44
CA TYR A 99 0.91 -5.25 11.67
C TYR A 99 2.43 -5.28 11.86
N ASP A 100 2.89 -5.12 13.09
CA ASP A 100 4.22 -5.55 13.48
C ASP A 100 4.15 -6.95 14.13
N GLU A 101 5.24 -7.40 14.73
CA GLU A 101 5.33 -8.71 15.39
C GLU A 101 4.43 -8.86 16.63
N ARG A 102 3.84 -7.76 17.12
CA ARG A 102 3.10 -7.71 18.39
C ARG A 102 1.64 -7.33 18.20
N GLN A 103 1.35 -6.37 17.31
CA GLN A 103 0.04 -5.73 17.23
C GLN A 103 -0.25 -5.13 15.86
N LYS A 104 -1.50 -4.72 15.67
CA LYS A 104 -1.90 -3.85 14.55
C LYS A 104 -1.29 -2.47 14.77
N ILE A 105 -0.57 -1.97 13.76
CA ILE A 105 0.06 -0.65 13.78
C ILE A 105 -0.61 0.34 12.84
N GLY A 106 -1.44 -0.10 11.90
CA GLY A 106 -2.18 0.82 11.05
C GLY A 106 -3.38 0.21 10.36
N GLU A 107 -4.31 1.06 9.96
CA GLU A 107 -5.52 0.66 9.24
C GLU A 107 -6.13 1.81 8.46
N GLY A 108 -6.93 1.49 7.45
CA GLY A 108 -7.76 2.46 6.75
C GLY A 108 -8.18 1.98 5.37
N GLN A 109 -8.32 2.94 4.46
CA GLN A 109 -8.70 2.71 3.09
C GLN A 109 -7.73 3.31 2.11
N HIS A 110 -7.61 2.66 0.96
CA HIS A 110 -6.74 3.06 -0.11
C HIS A 110 -7.44 2.86 -1.45
N GLU A 111 -7.47 3.89 -2.28
CA GLU A 111 -8.07 3.86 -3.60
C GLU A 111 -6.98 3.79 -4.67
N ARG A 112 -7.18 2.92 -5.67
CA ARG A 112 -6.32 2.85 -6.86
C ARG A 112 -7.14 2.92 -8.14
N ALA A 113 -6.57 3.53 -9.17
CA ALA A 113 -7.15 3.57 -10.51
C ALA A 113 -6.38 2.66 -11.47
N ILE A 114 -7.10 1.85 -12.24
CA ILE A 114 -6.53 1.02 -13.32
C ILE A 114 -6.14 1.93 -14.49
N VAL A 115 -4.88 1.89 -14.92
CA VAL A 115 -4.34 2.68 -16.04
C VAL A 115 -3.64 1.79 -17.06
N HIS A 116 -3.66 2.19 -18.34
CA HIS A 116 -2.81 1.56 -19.35
C HIS A 116 -1.44 2.23 -19.28
N LEU A 117 -0.38 1.45 -18.99
CA LEU A 117 0.93 1.96 -18.61
C LEU A 117 1.52 2.92 -19.65
N GLU A 118 1.58 2.48 -20.92
CA GLU A 118 2.18 3.28 -21.99
C GLU A 118 1.47 4.63 -22.19
N ARG A 119 0.13 4.61 -22.32
CA ARG A 119 -0.70 5.82 -22.45
C ARG A 119 -0.59 6.73 -21.22
N PHE A 120 -0.43 6.16 -20.03
CA PHE A 120 -0.23 6.94 -18.82
C PHE A 120 1.12 7.67 -18.85
N MET A 121 2.20 6.98 -19.22
CA MET A 121 3.53 7.57 -19.33
C MET A 121 3.63 8.65 -20.42
N GLN A 122 2.96 8.44 -21.56
CA GLN A 122 2.90 9.44 -22.64
C GLN A 122 2.29 10.79 -22.22
N ARG A 123 1.46 10.83 -21.17
CA ARG A 123 0.86 12.07 -20.65
C ARG A 123 1.80 12.87 -19.74
N LEU A 124 2.91 12.27 -19.32
CA LEU A 124 3.90 12.90 -18.43
C LEU A 124 5.08 13.53 -19.18
N ALA A 125 5.22 13.20 -20.47
CA ALA A 125 6.22 13.76 -21.38
C ALA A 125 5.72 15.09 -21.98
#